data_AF-A0A974PJG8-F1
#
_entry.id   AF-A0A974PJG8-F1
#
_cell.length_a   1.000
_cell.length_b   1.000
_cell.length_c   1.000
_cell.angle_alpha   90.00
_cell.angle_beta   90.00
_cell.angle_gamma   90.00
#
_symmetry.space_group_name_H-M   'P 1'
#
loop_
_entity.id
_entity.type
_entity.pdbx_description
1 polymer ?
#
loop_
_entity_poly.entity_id
_entity_poly.type
_entity_poly.pdbx_seq_one_letter_code
_entity_poly.pdbx_strand_id
1 'polypeptide(L)'
;MKPIYVQRQVSDTFVMLNFEITFKGIQKWLSMAGHTMDDAALFRALLMPGNIEPEQQSELLWLILHRYEDVFFQVNACMLDDTDDDASSPIHQLMLHMLNKRTLYGEQNTLLDLYLLIQEDRKADDPIYPTLHHMFDQAPAA
;
A
#
# COMPACT_ATOMS: atom_id res chain seq x y z
N MET A 1 5.18 22.80 -0.28
CA MET A 1 6.11 22.07 -1.19
C MET A 1 6.35 20.71 -0.54
N LYS A 2 5.80 19.61 -1.07
CA LYS A 2 6.10 18.27 -0.52
C LYS A 2 7.52 17.89 -0.94
N PRO A 3 8.33 17.27 -0.06
CA PRO A 3 9.71 16.93 -0.38
C PRO A 3 9.78 16.02 -1.61
N ILE A 4 10.74 16.25 -2.49
CA ILE A 4 10.99 15.47 -3.73
C ILE A 4 11.02 13.95 -3.46
N TYR A 5 11.47 13.56 -2.28
CA TYR A 5 11.53 12.17 -1.82
C TYR A 5 10.16 11.48 -1.78
N VAL A 6 9.09 12.20 -1.43
CA VAL A 6 7.74 11.63 -1.31
C VAL A 6 7.17 11.25 -2.67
N GLN A 7 7.36 12.07 -3.70
CA GLN A 7 6.90 11.75 -5.06
C GLN A 7 7.67 10.58 -5.66
N ARG A 8 8.98 10.52 -5.42
CA ARG A 8 9.82 9.40 -5.85
C ARG A 8 9.39 8.09 -5.19
N GLN A 9 9.09 8.10 -3.90
CA GLN A 9 8.62 6.94 -3.14
C GLN A 9 7.32 6.35 -3.69
N VAL A 10 6.41 7.20 -4.20
CA VAL A 10 5.13 6.75 -4.80
C VAL A 10 5.36 6.04 -6.13
N SER A 11 6.17 6.64 -7.00
CA SER A 11 6.54 6.02 -8.28
C SER A 11 7.25 4.70 -8.06
N ASP A 12 8.20 4.67 -7.12
CA ASP A 12 8.96 3.47 -6.79
C ASP A 12 8.01 2.39 -6.23
N THR A 13 7.06 2.75 -5.36
CA THR A 13 6.05 1.82 -4.80
C THR A 13 5.13 1.28 -5.88
N PHE A 14 4.72 2.11 -6.84
CA PHE A 14 3.90 1.67 -7.97
C PHE A 14 4.64 0.64 -8.84
N VAL A 15 5.90 0.89 -9.18
CA VAL A 15 6.72 -0.09 -9.94
C VAL A 15 6.85 -1.39 -9.16
N MET A 16 7.10 -1.30 -7.85
CA MET A 16 7.22 -2.44 -6.95
C MET A 16 5.98 -3.34 -6.99
N LEU A 17 4.80 -2.73 -6.84
CA LEU A 17 3.55 -3.45 -6.80
C LEU A 17 3.15 -4.01 -8.17
N ASN A 18 3.55 -3.37 -9.27
CA ASN A 18 3.23 -3.89 -10.61
C ASN A 18 4.10 -5.09 -11.02
N PHE A 19 5.35 -5.14 -10.57
CA PHE A 19 6.34 -6.04 -11.18
C PHE A 19 7.12 -6.91 -10.20
N GLU A 20 7.16 -6.57 -8.92
CA GLU A 20 8.14 -7.13 -7.98
C GLU A 20 7.49 -7.81 -6.77
N ILE A 21 6.36 -7.30 -6.26
CA ILE A 21 5.73 -7.82 -5.04
C ILE A 21 4.24 -7.51 -4.97
N THR A 22 3.45 -8.38 -4.36
CA THR A 22 2.03 -8.14 -4.13
C THR A 22 1.79 -7.30 -2.86
N PHE A 23 0.57 -6.79 -2.67
CA PHE A 23 0.23 -6.03 -1.45
C PHE A 23 0.41 -6.90 -0.18
N LYS A 24 -0.04 -8.16 -0.25
CA LYS A 24 0.14 -9.14 0.83
C LYS A 24 1.60 -9.56 1.00
N GLY A 25 2.38 -9.59 -0.08
CA GLY A 25 3.83 -9.77 -0.01
C GLY A 25 4.52 -8.71 0.85
N ILE A 26 4.18 -7.43 0.66
CA ILE A 26 4.71 -6.34 1.49
C ILE A 26 4.28 -6.51 2.96
N GLN A 27 3.00 -6.84 3.20
CA GLN A 27 2.48 -7.06 4.55
C GLN A 27 3.22 -8.20 5.27
N LYS A 28 3.46 -9.32 4.59
CA LYS A 28 4.18 -10.47 5.12
C LYS A 28 5.63 -10.10 5.45
N TRP A 29 6.30 -9.35 4.58
CA TRP A 29 7.68 -8.91 4.82
C TRP A 29 7.79 -7.99 6.05
N LEU A 30 6.89 -7.01 6.18
CA LEU A 30 6.82 -6.15 7.37
C LEU A 30 6.57 -6.98 8.64
N SER A 31 5.67 -7.96 8.59
CA SER A 31 5.43 -8.87 9.71
C SER A 31 6.68 -9.69 10.09
N MET A 32 7.47 -10.15 9.12
CA MET A 32 8.73 -10.87 9.39
C MET A 32 9.78 -9.97 10.04
N ALA A 33 9.77 -8.68 9.74
CA ALA A 33 10.62 -7.67 10.37
C ALA A 33 10.11 -7.21 11.75
N GLY A 34 8.97 -7.73 12.23
CA GLY A 34 8.37 -7.37 13.52
C GLY A 34 7.40 -6.19 13.46
N HIS A 35 7.07 -5.69 12.26
CA HIS A 35 6.16 -4.58 12.02
C HIS A 35 4.82 -5.10 11.50
N THR A 36 3.93 -5.54 12.40
CA THR A 36 2.60 -5.99 12.00
C THR A 36 1.69 -4.80 11.67
N MET A 37 1.19 -4.75 10.44
CA MET A 37 0.24 -3.75 9.98
C MET A 37 -1.01 -4.44 9.44
N ASP A 38 -2.18 -3.91 9.81
CA ASP A 38 -3.43 -4.30 9.15
C ASP A 38 -3.50 -3.72 7.73
N ASP A 39 -4.50 -4.17 6.96
CA ASP A 39 -4.65 -3.76 5.57
C ASP A 39 -4.85 -2.25 5.43
N ALA A 40 -5.67 -1.63 6.27
CA ALA A 40 -5.93 -0.19 6.22
C ALA A 40 -4.68 0.63 6.56
N ALA A 41 -3.90 0.23 7.55
CA ALA A 41 -2.66 0.90 7.95
C ALA A 41 -1.60 0.80 6.85
N LEU A 42 -1.39 -0.40 6.29
CA LEU A 42 -0.46 -0.58 5.18
C LEU A 42 -0.93 0.18 3.94
N PHE A 43 -2.23 0.13 3.63
CA PHE A 43 -2.80 0.85 2.49
C PHE A 43 -2.59 2.35 2.62
N ARG A 44 -2.85 2.91 3.82
CA ARG A 44 -2.57 4.31 4.14
C ARG A 44 -1.09 4.64 4.00
N ALA A 45 -0.20 3.80 4.52
CA ALA A 45 1.23 4.04 4.52
C ALA A 45 1.83 4.07 3.10
N LEU A 46 1.41 3.14 2.23
CA LEU A 46 1.83 3.08 0.84
C LEU A 46 1.21 4.22 0.00
N LEU A 47 -0.08 4.53 0.22
CA LEU A 47 -0.77 5.56 -0.55
C LEU A 47 -0.45 6.99 -0.07
N MET A 48 -0.06 7.18 1.19
CA MET A 48 0.23 8.48 1.80
C MET A 48 1.47 8.41 2.70
N PRO A 49 2.67 8.14 2.15
CA PRO A 49 3.88 8.01 2.96
C PRO A 49 4.27 9.31 3.66
N GLY A 50 3.75 10.47 3.22
CA GLY A 50 3.98 11.74 3.91
C GLY A 50 3.12 11.97 5.16
N ASN A 51 2.10 11.12 5.40
CA ASN A 51 1.14 11.27 6.51
C ASN A 51 1.33 10.20 7.60
N ILE A 52 2.35 9.37 7.49
CA ILE A 52 2.77 8.42 8.54
C ILE A 52 3.88 9.04 9.39
N GLU A 53 4.05 8.56 10.62
CA GLU A 53 5.09 9.05 11.53
C GLU A 53 6.49 8.92 10.90
N PRO A 54 7.41 9.88 11.11
CA PRO A 54 8.74 9.88 10.48
C PRO A 54 9.55 8.59 10.70
N GLU A 55 9.33 7.92 11.83
CA GLU A 55 9.94 6.64 12.18
C GLU A 55 9.47 5.53 11.22
N GLN A 56 8.16 5.43 10.98
CA GLN A 56 7.57 4.49 10.03
C GLN A 56 7.90 4.85 8.57
N GLN A 57 8.07 6.14 8.25
CA GLN A 57 8.53 6.58 6.93
C GLN A 57 9.90 5.99 6.61
N SER A 58 10.81 6.00 7.59
CA SER A 58 12.17 5.51 7.42
C SER A 58 12.19 4.01 7.16
N GLU A 59 11.32 3.25 7.83
CA GLU A 59 11.15 1.79 7.63
C GLU A 59 10.55 1.45 6.26
N LEU A 60 9.52 2.19 5.85
CA LEU A 60 8.89 2.02 4.53
C LEU A 60 9.86 2.37 3.39
N LEU A 61 10.67 3.41 3.60
CA LEU A 61 11.77 3.79 2.72
C LEU A 61 12.88 2.72 2.74
N TRP A 62 13.15 2.12 3.90
CA TRP A 62 14.11 1.01 4.05
C TRP A 62 13.70 -0.21 3.23
N LEU A 63 12.40 -0.57 3.27
CA LEU A 63 11.80 -1.66 2.49
C LEU A 63 11.93 -1.39 0.98
N ILE A 64 11.73 -0.14 0.56
CA ILE A 64 11.89 0.28 -0.83
C ILE A 64 13.35 0.26 -1.27
N LEU A 65 14.28 0.68 -0.41
CA LEU A 65 15.71 0.81 -0.74
C LEU A 65 16.46 -0.53 -0.69
N HIS A 66 16.13 -1.42 0.25
CA HIS A 66 16.79 -2.72 0.40
C HIS A 66 16.16 -3.83 -0.46
N ARG A 67 15.28 -3.43 -1.41
CA ARG A 67 14.67 -4.27 -2.45
C ARG A 67 15.61 -5.27 -3.13
N TYR A 68 16.87 -4.91 -3.31
CA TYR A 68 17.76 -5.64 -4.22
C TYR A 68 18.35 -6.92 -3.63
N GLU A 69 18.48 -7.03 -2.30
CA GLU A 69 19.08 -8.24 -1.71
C GLU A 69 18.03 -9.29 -1.34
N ASP A 70 16.82 -8.92 -0.91
CA ASP A 70 15.87 -9.94 -0.42
C ASP A 70 14.93 -10.51 -1.49
N VAL A 71 14.48 -9.71 -2.46
CA VAL A 71 13.57 -10.18 -3.54
C VAL A 71 14.28 -11.14 -4.49
N PHE A 72 15.55 -10.88 -4.82
CA PHE A 72 16.35 -11.78 -5.66
C PHE A 72 16.58 -13.14 -4.99
N PHE A 73 16.79 -13.16 -3.67
CA PHE A 73 17.04 -14.40 -2.94
C PHE A 73 15.75 -15.15 -2.60
N GLN A 74 14.64 -14.48 -2.26
CA GLN A 74 13.38 -15.17 -1.96
C GLN A 74 12.69 -15.74 -3.20
N VAL A 75 12.70 -15.01 -4.34
CA VAL A 75 12.10 -15.49 -5.60
C VAL A 75 12.89 -16.66 -6.21
N ASN A 76 14.21 -16.72 -6.00
CA ASN A 76 15.03 -17.83 -6.52
C ASN A 76 15.27 -18.98 -5.51
N ALA A 77 15.19 -18.76 -4.20
CA ALA A 77 15.51 -19.79 -3.19
C ALA A 77 14.28 -20.43 -2.54
N CYS A 78 13.11 -19.77 -2.54
CA CYS A 78 11.89 -20.33 -1.96
C CYS A 78 10.82 -20.47 -3.03
N MET A 79 10.53 -21.73 -3.37
CA MET A 79 9.26 -22.17 -3.97
C MET A 79 8.10 -21.49 -3.22
N LEU A 80 7.55 -20.41 -3.78
CA LEU A 80 6.31 -19.81 -3.30
C LEU A 80 5.17 -20.53 -4.02
N ASP A 81 4.66 -21.59 -3.40
CA ASP A 81 3.57 -22.42 -3.90
C ASP A 81 2.17 -21.76 -3.75
N ASP A 82 2.08 -20.43 -3.53
CA ASP A 82 0.81 -19.76 -3.18
C ASP A 82 0.74 -18.28 -3.69
N THR A 83 1.28 -17.97 -4.88
CA THR A 83 1.31 -16.56 -5.38
C THR A 83 0.31 -16.22 -6.48
N ASP A 84 -0.40 -17.19 -7.04
CA ASP A 84 -1.18 -16.94 -8.27
C ASP A 84 -2.42 -16.05 -8.06
N ASP A 85 -2.90 -15.85 -6.82
CA ASP A 85 -4.14 -15.09 -6.57
C ASP A 85 -3.94 -13.73 -5.85
N ASP A 86 -2.72 -13.44 -5.39
CA ASP A 86 -2.46 -12.20 -4.63
C ASP A 86 -2.35 -10.95 -5.53
N ALA A 87 -1.88 -11.14 -6.77
CA ALA A 87 -1.83 -10.07 -7.77
C ALA A 87 -3.24 -9.73 -8.30
N SER A 88 -4.13 -10.73 -8.42
CA SER A 88 -5.55 -10.52 -8.75
C SER A 88 -6.37 -10.00 -7.57
N SER A 89 -5.82 -10.02 -6.35
CA SER A 89 -6.57 -9.60 -5.16
C SER A 89 -7.15 -8.18 -5.33
N PRO A 90 -8.43 -7.96 -4.97
CA PRO A 90 -9.08 -6.67 -5.15
C PRO A 90 -8.32 -5.51 -4.48
N ILE A 91 -7.75 -5.74 -3.30
CA ILE A 91 -6.99 -4.72 -2.56
C ILE A 91 -5.69 -4.33 -3.26
N HIS A 92 -5.01 -5.28 -3.90
CA HIS A 92 -3.81 -5.00 -4.68
C HIS A 92 -4.14 -4.18 -5.93
N GLN A 93 -5.19 -4.58 -6.66
CA GLN A 93 -5.66 -3.84 -7.83
C GLN A 93 -6.13 -2.43 -7.47
N LEU A 94 -6.83 -2.28 -6.33
CA LEU A 94 -7.23 -0.98 -5.81
C LEU A 94 -6.01 -0.11 -5.46
N MET A 95 -4.98 -0.67 -4.83
CA MET A 95 -3.74 0.05 -4.52
C MET A 95 -3.07 0.57 -5.79
N LEU A 96 -2.91 -0.29 -6.81
CA LEU A 96 -2.36 0.12 -8.10
C LEU A 96 -3.17 1.24 -8.75
N HIS A 97 -4.50 1.12 -8.74
CA HIS A 97 -5.40 2.13 -9.28
C HIS A 97 -5.23 3.47 -8.56
N MET A 98 -5.16 3.46 -7.22
CA MET A 98 -5.01 4.67 -6.41
C MET A 98 -3.63 5.32 -6.57
N LEU A 99 -2.55 4.54 -6.64
CA LEU A 99 -1.20 5.07 -6.90
C LEU A 99 -1.12 5.74 -8.27
N ASN A 100 -1.74 5.14 -9.29
CA ASN A 100 -1.81 5.74 -10.62
C ASN A 100 -2.66 7.02 -10.62
N LYS A 101 -3.86 7.00 -10.01
CA LYS A 101 -4.70 8.19 -9.86
C LYS A 101 -3.98 9.31 -9.10
N ARG A 102 -3.21 8.98 -8.05
CA ARG A 102 -2.43 9.96 -7.28
C ARG A 102 -1.36 10.62 -8.12
N THR A 103 -0.72 9.86 -8.99
CA THR A 103 0.30 10.36 -9.92
C THR A 103 -0.31 11.33 -10.94
N LEU A 104 -1.49 11.01 -11.47
CA LEU A 104 -2.15 11.80 -12.52
C LEU A 104 -2.92 13.02 -11.99
N TYR A 105 -3.60 12.89 -10.85
CA TYR A 105 -4.58 13.86 -10.37
C TYR A 105 -4.23 14.45 -9.00
N GLY A 106 -3.13 14.01 -8.38
CA GLY A 106 -2.69 14.46 -7.07
C GLY A 106 -3.41 13.79 -5.91
N GLU A 107 -2.78 13.87 -4.74
CA GLU A 107 -3.18 13.14 -3.53
C GLU A 107 -4.58 13.49 -3.02
N GLN A 108 -4.95 14.77 -2.98
CA GLN A 108 -6.26 15.19 -2.44
C GLN A 108 -7.43 14.60 -3.23
N ASN A 109 -7.35 14.64 -4.56
CA ASN A 109 -8.38 14.09 -5.44
C ASN A 109 -8.46 12.57 -5.28
N THR A 110 -7.32 11.89 -5.19
CA THR A 110 -7.29 10.43 -4.96
C THR A 110 -7.89 10.04 -3.62
N LEU A 111 -7.65 10.83 -2.56
CA LEU A 111 -8.24 10.54 -1.24
C LEU A 111 -9.75 10.75 -1.22
N LEU A 112 -10.26 11.78 -1.91
CA LEU A 112 -11.69 11.97 -2.05
C LEU A 112 -12.34 10.81 -2.80
N ASP A 113 -11.74 10.40 -3.93
CA ASP A 113 -12.21 9.26 -4.71
C ASP A 113 -12.22 7.97 -3.88
N LEU A 114 -11.13 7.72 -3.14
CA LEU A 114 -11.03 6.54 -2.27
C LEU A 114 -12.05 6.59 -1.13
N TYR A 115 -12.25 7.76 -0.51
CA TYR A 115 -13.24 7.93 0.54
C TYR A 115 -14.64 7.58 0.04
N LEU A 116 -15.05 8.12 -1.11
CA LEU A 116 -16.35 7.84 -1.71
C LEU A 116 -16.51 6.34 -2.02
N LEU A 117 -15.49 5.72 -2.63
CA LEU A 117 -15.49 4.29 -2.95
C LEU A 117 -15.68 3.43 -1.70
N ILE A 118 -14.95 3.73 -0.61
CA ILE A 118 -15.07 2.96 0.65
C ILE A 118 -16.43 3.17 1.33
N GLN A 119 -17.00 4.38 1.26
CA GLN A 119 -18.33 4.64 1.82
C GLN A 119 -19.45 3.95 1.03
N GLU A 120 -19.29 3.81 -0.27
CA GLU A 120 -20.22 3.04 -1.12
C GLU A 120 -20.08 1.54 -0.85
N ASP A 121 -18.86 1.02 -0.80
CA ASP A 121 -18.57 -0.38 -0.50
C ASP A 121 -19.13 -0.82 0.87
N ARG A 122 -19.02 0.04 1.89
CA ARG A 122 -19.58 -0.20 3.23
C ARG A 122 -21.11 -0.37 3.25
N LYS A 123 -21.81 0.18 2.26
CA LYS A 123 -23.28 0.08 2.14
C LYS A 123 -23.71 -1.09 1.27
N ALA A 124 -22.79 -1.77 0.59
CA ALA A 124 -23.10 -2.91 -0.24
C ALA A 124 -23.47 -4.14 0.62
N ASP A 125 -24.34 -5.00 0.09
CA ASP A 125 -24.70 -6.26 0.74
C ASP A 125 -23.53 -7.25 0.78
N ASP A 126 -22.60 -7.14 -0.18
CA ASP A 126 -21.36 -7.93 -0.27
C ASP A 126 -20.16 -6.99 -0.52
N PRO A 127 -19.55 -6.43 0.55
CA PRO A 127 -18.44 -5.50 0.42
C PRO A 127 -17.17 -6.16 -0.13
N ILE A 128 -16.51 -5.49 -1.07
CA ILE A 128 -15.27 -5.94 -1.71
C ILE A 128 -14.05 -5.56 -0.87
N TYR A 129 -14.13 -4.44 -0.13
CA TYR A 129 -13.01 -3.88 0.64
C TYR A 129 -13.31 -3.76 2.15
N PRO A 130 -13.83 -4.82 2.81
CA PRO A 130 -14.23 -4.73 4.22
C PRO A 130 -13.07 -4.37 5.15
N THR A 131 -11.84 -4.77 4.81
CA THR A 131 -10.63 -4.48 5.60
C THR A 131 -10.16 -3.04 5.50
N LEU A 132 -10.76 -2.23 4.62
CA LEU A 132 -10.46 -0.81 4.44
C LEU A 132 -11.52 0.12 5.04
N HIS A 133 -12.63 -0.40 5.57
CA HIS A 133 -13.75 0.43 6.04
C HIS A 133 -13.37 1.36 7.19
N HIS A 134 -12.44 0.96 8.05
CA HIS A 134 -11.94 1.78 9.15
C HIS A 134 -10.81 2.75 8.75
N MET A 135 -10.40 2.76 7.47
CA MET A 135 -9.33 3.62 6.98
C MET A 135 -9.62 5.11 7.18
N PHE A 136 -10.87 5.53 7.33
CA PHE A 136 -11.26 6.92 7.56
C PHE A 136 -12.03 7.16 8.86
N ASP A 137 -12.20 6.14 9.70
CA ASP A 137 -12.94 6.26 10.96
C ASP A 137 -12.17 7.10 12.01
N GLN A 138 -10.87 7.31 11.80
CA GLN A 138 -10.05 8.26 12.55
C GLN A 138 -9.93 9.58 11.78
N ALA A 139 -10.87 10.50 12.00
CA ALA A 139 -10.60 11.91 11.74
C ALA A 139 -9.47 12.37 12.68
N PRO A 140 -8.55 13.26 12.25
CA PRO A 140 -7.46 13.71 13.09
C PRO A 140 -8.00 14.34 14.38
N ALA A 141 -7.37 14.03 15.50
CA ALA A 141 -7.51 14.85 16.69
C ALA A 141 -7.18 16.31 16.30
N ALA A 142 -8.14 17.19 16.51
CA ALA A 142 -8.00 18.63 16.33
C ALA A 142 -6.96 19.21 17.30
#